data_AF-A0A9W6CEX2-F1
#
_entry.id   AF-A0A9W6CEX2-F1
#
_cell.length_a   1.000
_cell.length_b   1.000
_cell.length_c   1.000
_cell.angle_alpha   90.00
_cell.angle_beta   90.00
_cell.angle_gamma   90.00
#
_symmetry.space_group_name_H-M   'P 1'
#
loop_
_entity.id
_entity.type
_entity.pdbx_description
1 polymer ?
#
loop_
_entity_poly.entity_id
_entity_poly.type
_entity_poly.pdbx_seq_one_letter_code
_entity_poly.pdbx_strand_id
1 'polypeptide(L)'
;MDAGGLNGLKHAALGARYRFWRDEDGVRHVFSVYRPDAAPDYPDALAVVSRRTPAGSIAMWAGPASNARTAALRMRGDEIHIHVFGEENAPALRRLMDRNAMDRGEASQLPRPAMQALCLPARRHAA
;
A
#
# COMPACT_ATOMS: atom_id res chain seq x y z
N MET A 1 -13.03 0.57 -6.91
CA MET A 1 -12.02 0.03 -5.97
C MET A 1 -11.66 1.17 -5.03
N ASP A 2 -12.05 1.10 -3.75
CA ASP A 2 -12.00 2.27 -2.84
C ASP A 2 -10.62 2.38 -2.16
N ALA A 3 -9.61 2.78 -2.94
CA ALA A 3 -8.33 3.27 -2.42
C ALA A 3 -8.50 4.72 -1.95
N GLY A 4 -9.32 4.88 -0.91
CA GLY A 4 -9.71 6.17 -0.37
C GLY A 4 -8.88 6.57 0.85
N GLY A 5 -8.85 7.86 1.16
CA GLY A 5 -8.42 8.34 2.48
C GLY A 5 -9.39 7.89 3.58
N LEU A 6 -8.95 7.94 4.84
CA LEU A 6 -9.85 7.75 5.99
C LEU A 6 -10.88 8.89 6.04
N ASN A 7 -12.12 8.63 5.61
CA ASN A 7 -13.23 9.55 5.79
C ASN A 7 -13.48 9.75 7.31
N GLY A 8 -13.38 11.00 7.78
CA GLY A 8 -13.56 11.36 9.19
C GLY A 8 -12.30 11.90 9.88
N LEU A 9 -11.10 11.58 9.38
CA LEU A 9 -9.83 12.15 9.84
C LEU A 9 -9.44 13.38 9.01
N LYS A 10 -10.40 14.31 8.84
CA LYS A 10 -10.21 15.56 8.07
C LYS A 10 -9.36 16.59 8.82
N HIS A 11 -9.18 16.41 10.12
CA HIS A 11 -8.36 17.26 10.96
C HIS A 11 -7.09 16.49 11.34
N ALA A 12 -5.93 17.05 11.00
CA ALA A 12 -4.58 16.59 11.33
C ALA A 12 -3.90 15.56 10.40
N ALA A 13 -2.57 15.53 10.52
CA ALA A 13 -1.57 14.78 9.75
C ALA A 13 -1.82 13.27 9.54
N LEU A 14 -2.80 12.70 10.26
CA LEU A 14 -3.26 11.31 10.14
C LEU A 14 -3.96 11.06 8.80
N GLY A 15 -4.89 11.93 8.36
CA GLY A 15 -5.62 11.73 7.09
C GLY A 15 -4.70 11.68 5.86
N ALA A 16 -3.54 12.34 5.91
CA ALA A 16 -2.57 12.34 4.83
C ALA A 16 -1.83 11.00 4.68
N ARG A 17 -1.67 10.22 5.76
CA ARG A 17 -0.80 9.03 5.81
C ARG A 17 -1.53 7.72 5.63
N TYR A 18 -2.76 7.62 6.10
CA TYR A 18 -3.49 6.36 6.06
C TYR A 18 -4.37 6.24 4.82
N ARG A 19 -4.40 5.04 4.26
CA ARG A 19 -5.16 4.68 3.06
C ARG A 19 -5.89 3.37 3.30
N PHE A 20 -6.96 3.18 2.55
CA PHE A 20 -7.66 1.91 2.48
C PHE A 20 -7.27 1.12 1.25
N TRP A 21 -7.37 -0.20 1.38
CA TRP A 21 -7.43 -1.11 0.24
C TRP A 21 -8.44 -2.21 0.53
N ARG A 22 -8.88 -2.93 -0.51
CA ARG A 22 -9.65 -4.15 -0.37
C ARG A 22 -8.85 -5.30 -0.96
N ASP A 23 -8.85 -6.44 -0.28
CA ASP A 23 -8.26 -7.67 -0.82
C ASP A 23 -9.22 -8.37 -1.81
N GLU A 24 -8.82 -9.55 -2.27
CA GLU A 24 -9.58 -10.38 -3.21
C GLU A 24 -10.94 -10.84 -2.65
N ASP A 25 -11.03 -11.01 -1.33
CA ASP A 25 -12.26 -11.39 -0.62
C ASP A 25 -13.14 -10.16 -0.31
N GLY A 26 -12.71 -8.95 -0.71
CA GLY A 26 -13.43 -7.71 -0.50
C GLY A 26 -13.27 -7.12 0.91
N VAL A 27 -12.43 -7.71 1.76
CA VAL A 27 -12.17 -7.22 3.12
C VAL A 27 -11.36 -5.94 3.04
N ARG A 28 -11.83 -4.92 3.78
CA ARG A 28 -11.19 -3.60 3.81
C ARG A 28 -10.09 -3.57 4.87
N HIS A 29 -8.87 -3.23 4.47
CA HIS A 29 -7.78 -2.99 5.41
C HIS A 29 -7.26 -1.56 5.33
N VAL A 30 -6.59 -1.15 6.39
CA VAL A 30 -5.90 0.14 6.51
C VAL A 30 -4.41 -0.09 6.41
N PHE A 31 -3.73 0.81 5.72
CA PHE A 31 -2.28 0.88 5.70
C PHE A 31 -1.81 2.32 5.83
N SER A 32 -0.57 2.50 6.28
CA SER A 32 0.08 3.82 6.38
C SER A 32 1.14 3.97 5.29
N VAL A 33 1.31 5.20 4.80
CA VAL A 33 2.27 5.56 3.76
C VAL A 33 3.35 6.45 4.34
N TYR A 34 4.61 6.07 4.13
CA TYR A 34 5.79 6.79 4.57
C TYR A 34 6.74 7.07 3.40
N ARG A 35 7.54 8.13 3.53
CA ARG A 35 8.76 8.27 2.74
C ARG A 35 9.78 7.21 3.18
N PRO A 36 10.71 6.78 2.31
CA PRO A 36 11.70 5.75 2.63
C PRO A 36 12.54 6.03 3.88
N ASP A 37 12.85 7.31 4.14
CA ASP A 37 13.63 7.80 5.28
C ASP A 37 12.83 7.86 6.59
N ALA A 38 11.49 7.88 6.51
CA ALA A 38 10.59 8.08 7.65
C ALA A 38 9.81 6.83 8.06
N ALA A 39 9.95 5.73 7.32
CA ALA A 39 9.18 4.51 7.56
C ALA A 39 9.61 3.83 8.89
N PRO A 40 8.71 3.65 9.87
CA PRO A 40 9.04 2.95 11.11
C PRO A 40 9.39 1.48 10.85
N ASP A 41 10.19 0.90 11.75
CA ASP A 41 10.49 -0.52 11.72
C ASP A 41 9.43 -1.29 12.52
N TYR A 42 8.59 -2.04 11.82
CA TYR A 42 7.55 -2.87 12.41
C TYR A 42 7.82 -4.33 12.00
N PRO A 43 8.47 -5.14 12.86
CA PRO A 43 8.99 -6.45 12.46
C PRO A 43 7.89 -7.41 11.98
N ASP A 44 6.70 -7.31 12.56
CA ASP A 44 5.56 -8.17 12.24
C ASP A 44 4.65 -7.61 11.14
N ALA A 45 4.99 -6.45 10.56
CA ALA A 45 4.20 -5.83 9.51
C ALA A 45 4.64 -6.26 8.11
N LEU A 46 3.69 -6.29 7.19
CA LEU A 46 3.98 -6.35 5.76
C LEU A 46 4.28 -4.92 5.29
N ALA A 47 5.35 -4.77 4.50
CA ALA A 47 5.63 -3.55 3.77
C ALA A 47 5.54 -3.77 2.26
N VAL A 48 5.08 -2.75 1.56
CA VAL A 48 5.11 -2.64 0.11
C VAL A 48 5.90 -1.39 -0.26
N VAL A 49 6.98 -1.57 -1.02
CA VAL A 49 7.71 -0.45 -1.61
C VAL A 49 7.05 -0.11 -2.93
N SER A 50 6.77 1.17 -3.16
CA SER A 50 6.12 1.64 -4.38
C SER A 50 6.84 2.83 -5.00
N ARG A 51 6.64 3.00 -6.30
CA ARG A 51 7.09 4.17 -7.06
C ARG A 51 5.88 5.01 -7.43
N ARG A 52 5.98 6.32 -7.24
CA ARG A 52 4.90 7.25 -7.59
C ARG A 52 4.95 7.52 -9.10
N THR A 53 3.82 7.39 -9.75
CA THR A 53 3.65 7.77 -11.17
C THR A 53 2.47 8.74 -11.32
N PRO A 54 2.32 9.43 -12.46
CA PRO A 54 1.16 10.28 -12.71
C PRO A 54 -0.19 9.52 -12.63
N ALA A 55 -0.18 8.21 -12.89
CA ALA A 55 -1.35 7.34 -12.81
C ALA A 55 -1.62 6.80 -11.39
N GLY A 56 -0.74 7.09 -10.42
CA GLY A 56 -0.80 6.56 -9.05
C GLY A 56 0.46 5.81 -8.64
N SER A 57 0.46 5.28 -7.42
CA SER A 57 1.58 4.49 -6.88
C SER A 57 1.56 3.07 -7.43
N ILE A 58 2.72 2.60 -7.91
CA ILE A 58 2.91 1.24 -8.44
C ILE A 58 3.79 0.46 -7.47
N ALA A 59 3.32 -0.70 -7.04
CA ALA A 59 4.08 -1.59 -6.15
C ALA A 59 5.27 -2.22 -6.89
N MET A 60 6.45 -2.17 -6.26
CA MET A 60 7.73 -2.63 -6.82
C MET A 60 8.29 -3.82 -6.04
N TRP A 61 7.94 -3.95 -4.76
CA TRP A 61 8.41 -5.00 -3.87
C TRP A 61 7.44 -5.15 -2.69
N ALA A 62 7.32 -6.35 -2.14
CA ALA A 62 6.63 -6.61 -0.88
C ALA A 62 7.44 -7.57 -0.01
N GLY A 63 7.30 -7.44 1.31
CA GLY A 63 7.96 -8.32 2.28
C GLY A 63 7.89 -7.77 3.71
N PRO A 64 8.64 -8.36 4.65
CA PRO A 64 8.68 -7.88 6.03
C PRO A 64 9.13 -6.42 6.12
N ALA A 65 8.47 -5.61 6.97
CA ALA A 65 8.76 -4.17 7.02
C ALA A 65 10.18 -3.84 7.49
N SER A 66 10.82 -4.73 8.24
CA SER A 66 12.23 -4.62 8.63
C SER A 66 13.19 -4.53 7.44
N ASN A 67 12.81 -5.06 6.27
CA ASN A 67 13.61 -5.00 5.04
C ASN A 67 13.21 -3.85 4.11
N ALA A 68 12.15 -3.10 4.43
CA ALA A 68 11.51 -2.19 3.51
C ALA A 68 12.39 -1.01 3.11
N ARG A 69 13.16 -0.43 4.04
CA ARG A 69 14.07 0.68 3.73
C ARG A 69 15.18 0.27 2.77
N THR A 70 15.80 -0.88 3.02
CA THR A 70 16.82 -1.46 2.13
C THR A 70 16.24 -1.77 0.75
N ALA A 71 15.03 -2.34 0.70
CA ALA A 71 14.32 -2.59 -0.55
C ALA A 71 13.99 -1.29 -1.29
N ALA A 72 13.55 -0.24 -0.60
CA ALA A 72 13.26 1.07 -1.19
C ALA A 72 14.50 1.70 -1.82
N LEU A 73 15.66 1.62 -1.16
CA LEU A 73 16.93 2.07 -1.72
C LEU A 73 17.30 1.29 -2.99
N ARG A 74 17.24 -0.04 -2.94
CA ARG A 74 17.58 -0.91 -4.08
C ARG A 74 16.66 -0.68 -5.28
N MET A 75 15.37 -0.54 -5.05
CA MET A 75 14.35 -0.40 -6.08
C MET A 75 14.11 1.04 -6.51
N ARG A 76 14.77 2.02 -5.88
CA ARG A 76 14.49 3.46 -6.04
C ARG A 76 13.01 3.78 -5.83
N GLY A 77 12.44 3.24 -4.75
CA GLY A 77 11.05 3.46 -4.36
C GLY A 77 10.85 4.84 -3.73
N ASP A 78 9.71 5.46 -4.01
CA ASP A 78 9.34 6.79 -3.52
C ASP A 78 8.54 6.73 -2.21
N GLU A 79 7.87 5.60 -1.95
CA GLU A 79 6.96 5.41 -0.82
C GLU A 79 7.07 3.98 -0.27
N ILE A 80 6.93 3.85 1.04
CA ILE A 80 6.79 2.59 1.76
C ILE A 80 5.40 2.55 2.38
N HIS A 81 4.61 1.55 2.01
CA HIS A 81 3.28 1.29 2.54
C HIS A 81 3.39 0.21 3.60
N ILE A 82 2.91 0.45 4.81
CA ILE A 82 2.99 -0.49 5.93
C ILE A 82 1.59 -0.97 6.29
N HIS A 83 1.43 -2.29 6.28
CA HIS A 83 0.23 -3.02 6.65
C HIS A 83 0.50 -3.75 7.96
N VAL A 84 -0.12 -3.26 9.04
CA VAL A 84 -0.07 -3.91 10.36
C VAL A 84 -1.25 -4.87 10.46
N PHE A 85 -1.00 -6.08 10.93
CA PHE A 85 -2.03 -7.08 11.17
C PHE A 85 -2.76 -6.79 12.49
N GLY A 86 -4.08 -7.00 12.52
CA GLY A 86 -4.81 -7.08 13.78
C GLY A 86 -4.55 -8.41 14.50
N GLU A 87 -5.15 -8.61 15.67
CA GLU A 87 -5.02 -9.86 16.45
C GLU A 87 -5.55 -11.08 15.68
N GLU A 88 -6.61 -10.90 14.89
CA GLU A 88 -7.00 -11.87 13.88
C GLU A 88 -6.18 -11.63 12.60
N ASN A 89 -5.26 -12.54 12.33
CA ASN A 89 -4.42 -12.49 11.15
C ASN A 89 -5.28 -12.45 9.87
N ALA A 90 -5.12 -11.40 9.06
CA ALA A 90 -5.71 -11.31 7.73
C ALA A 90 -5.04 -12.32 6.78
N PRO A 91 -5.71 -13.42 6.37
CA PRO A 91 -5.05 -14.51 5.64
C PRO A 91 -4.46 -14.07 4.30
N ALA A 92 -5.14 -13.18 3.58
CA ALA A 92 -4.66 -12.63 2.31
C ALA A 92 -3.33 -11.87 2.45
N LEU A 93 -3.20 -11.03 3.49
CA LEU A 93 -1.96 -10.31 3.79
C LEU A 93 -0.85 -11.28 4.24
N ARG A 94 -1.19 -12.32 5.01
CA ARG A 94 -0.21 -13.30 5.49
C ARG A 94 0.38 -14.10 4.33
N ARG A 95 -0.46 -14.53 3.38
CA ARG A 95 -0.03 -15.19 2.14
C ARG A 95 0.96 -14.33 1.34
N LEU A 96 0.79 -13.00 1.32
CA LEU A 96 1.72 -12.09 0.65
C LEU A 96 3.10 -12.01 1.33
N MET A 97 3.14 -12.08 2.66
CA MET A 97 4.41 -12.21 3.40
C MET A 97 5.09 -13.54 3.11
N ASP A 98 4.34 -14.64 3.23
CA ASP A 98 4.89 -15.99 3.12
C ASP A 98 5.38 -16.30 1.69
N ARG A 99 4.69 -15.79 0.66
CA ARG A 99 5.10 -15.95 -0.75
C ARG A 99 6.48 -15.35 -1.03
N ASN A 100 6.79 -14.19 -0.45
CA ASN A 100 8.10 -13.54 -0.63
C ASN A 100 9.21 -14.21 0.18
N ALA A 101 8.89 -14.96 1.25
CA ALA A 101 9.88 -15.74 1.99
C ALA A 101 10.42 -16.93 1.18
N MET A 102 9.62 -17.46 0.25
CA MET A 102 10.02 -18.55 -0.65
C MET A 102 10.77 -18.04 -1.89
N ASP A 103 10.54 -16.79 -2.30
CA ASP A 103 11.00 -16.23 -3.60
C ASP A 103 12.33 -15.45 -3.50
N ARG A 104 13.30 -15.94 -2.70
CA ARG A 104 14.60 -15.28 -2.44
C ARG A 104 15.50 -15.02 -3.69
N GLY A 105 15.00 -15.20 -4.91
CA GLY A 105 15.76 -15.11 -6.16
C GLY A 105 15.32 -14.03 -7.15
N GLU A 106 14.03 -13.68 -7.27
CA GLU A 106 13.58 -12.73 -8.30
C GLU A 106 12.56 -11.76 -7.74
N ALA A 107 12.64 -10.51 -8.19
CA ALA A 107 11.70 -9.46 -7.81
C ALA A 107 10.31 -9.82 -8.35
N SER A 108 9.53 -10.56 -7.55
CA SER A 108 8.17 -10.96 -7.85
C SER A 108 7.34 -9.71 -8.12
N GLN A 109 7.00 -9.48 -9.39
CA GLN A 109 6.16 -8.38 -9.80
C GLN A 109 4.80 -8.56 -9.14
N LEU A 110 4.48 -7.66 -8.21
CA LEU A 110 3.16 -7.63 -7.59
C LEU A 110 2.10 -7.40 -8.66
N PRO A 111 0.90 -8.00 -8.53
CA PRO A 111 -0.18 -7.74 -9.45
C PRO A 111 -0.45 -6.23 -9.49
N ARG A 112 -0.38 -5.65 -10.69
CA ARG A 112 -0.71 -4.23 -10.90
C ARG A 112 -2.13 -3.99 -10.41
N PRO A 113 -2.39 -2.93 -9.62
CA PRO A 113 -3.77 -2.55 -9.30
C PRO A 113 -4.51 -2.31 -10.61
N ALA A 114 -5.67 -2.94 -10.77
CA ALA A 114 -6.52 -2.77 -11.93
C ALA A 114 -6.92 -1.29 -12.03
N MET A 115 -6.29 -0.55 -12.95
CA MET A 115 -6.72 0.78 -13.34
C MET A 115 -8.14 0.68 -13.90
N GLN A 116 -9.15 1.08 -13.12
CA GLN A 116 -10.44 1.43 -13.68
C GLN A 116 -10.52 2.95 -13.81
N ALA A 117 -10.87 3.36 -15.01
CA ALA A 117 -10.95 4.71 -15.55
C ALA A 117 -11.42 5.77 -14.55
N LEU A 118 -10.77 6.93 -14.62
CA LEU A 118 -11.18 8.19 -14.00
C LEU A 118 -12.63 8.53 -14.37
N CYS A 119 -13.57 8.23 -13.48
CA CYS A 119 -14.89 8.86 -13.51
C CYS A 119 -14.73 10.32 -13.06
N LEU A 120 -14.57 11.22 -14.03
CA LEU A 120 -14.74 12.65 -13.82
C LEU A 120 -16.21 12.92 -13.41
N PRO A 121 -16.49 13.66 -12.32
CA PRO A 121 -17.85 14.06 -12.03
C PRO A 121 -18.32 15.09 -13.06
N ALA A 122 -19.42 14.77 -13.76
CA ALA A 122 -20.10 15.69 -14.65
C ALA A 122 -20.57 16.92 -13.84
N ARG A 123 -19.99 18.09 -14.11
CA ARG A 123 -20.50 19.37 -13.61
C ARG A 123 -21.87 19.61 -14.23
N ARG A 124 -22.94 19.48 -13.43
CA ARG A 124 -24.24 20.05 -13.77
C ARG A 124 -24.12 21.57 -13.64
N HIS A 125 -24.14 22.28 -14.77
CA HIS A 125 -24.50 23.69 -14.79
C HIS A 125 -26.01 23.78 -15.05
N ALA A 126 -26.70 24.36 -14.08
CA ALA A 126 -28.04 24.91 -14.28
C ALA A 126 -27.91 26.22 -15.08
N ALA A 127 -28.79 26.38 -16.07
CA ALA A 127 -29.31 27.65 -16.55
C ALA A 127 -30.67 27.35 -17.19
#